data_AF-A0A1J9RE05-F1
#
_entry.id   AF-A0A1J9RE05-F1
#
_cell.length_a   1.000
_cell.length_b   1.000
_cell.length_c   1.000
_cell.angle_alpha   90.00
_cell.angle_beta   90.00
_cell.angle_gamma   90.00
#
_symmetry.space_group_name_H-M   'P 1'
#
loop_
_entity.id
_entity.type
_entity.pdbx_description
1 polymer ?
#
loop_
_entity_poly.entity_id
_entity_poly.type
_entity_poly.pdbx_seq_one_letter_code
_entity_poly.pdbx_strand_id
1 'polypeptide(L)'
;MADKNAVTNQKANTEGQFQRPPSAFRSSISRSPAAPFPAERDRYVLYINTGCPWAHRANIVRSLKGLESIIQLVVLDPRFTADGWYFSGEYSSADADPLYGFKHLKELYFKADPRYAGRFTVPMLWDKKKETIVSNESGEIIRFLYEEFDELLVGENEALREVNRPGGGLYPESLREKIDEMNEWVYETVNNGVYKCGFATTQEAYDKNIYPLFASLDRIEEHLAQPGHQPYLFGEHITEADIRLYTTIIRFDVAYHGIFKCNLKMIRHDYPRIDRWLRTLYWDESEKTRGGAFKKTTQFEVYKIAYLSAMQIKMGSPDKVVPAGPSPDILPLKSSL
;
A
#
# COMPACT_ATOMS: atom_id res chain seq x y z
N MET A 1 -16.32 13.56 28.02
CA MET A 1 -15.27 13.73 27.00
C MET A 1 -14.77 12.34 26.65
N ALA A 2 -14.98 11.86 25.43
CA ALA A 2 -14.45 10.56 25.03
C ALA A 2 -12.93 10.60 25.09
N ASP A 3 -12.32 9.56 25.65
CA ASP A 3 -10.88 9.43 25.79
C ASP A 3 -10.22 9.47 24.41
N LYS A 4 -9.64 10.63 24.05
CA LYS A 4 -8.99 10.87 22.75
C LYS A 4 -7.77 9.97 22.52
N ASN A 5 -7.31 9.26 23.55
CA ASN A 5 -6.16 8.34 23.49
C ASN A 5 -6.55 6.88 23.22
N ALA A 6 -7.83 6.51 23.25
CA ALA A 6 -8.27 5.11 23.09
C ALA A 6 -8.26 4.60 21.63
N VAL A 7 -8.02 5.49 20.65
CA VAL A 7 -8.28 5.25 19.22
C VAL A 7 -7.11 4.56 18.49
N THR A 8 -5.96 4.38 19.14
CA THR A 8 -4.75 3.80 18.53
C THR A 8 -4.53 2.31 18.80
N ASN A 9 -5.29 1.72 19.72
CA ASN A 9 -5.09 0.33 20.13
C ASN A 9 -5.90 -0.65 19.25
N GLN A 10 -5.25 -1.21 18.23
CA GLN A 10 -5.70 -2.45 17.61
C GLN A 10 -5.53 -3.59 18.63
N LYS A 11 -6.58 -3.88 19.40
CA LYS A 11 -6.62 -5.09 20.21
C LYS A 11 -7.15 -6.24 19.36
N ALA A 12 -6.48 -7.38 19.43
CA ALA A 12 -7.08 -8.63 18.99
C ALA A 12 -8.41 -8.86 19.73
N ASN A 13 -9.32 -9.60 19.11
CA ASN A 13 -10.55 -10.01 19.81
C ASN A 13 -10.22 -10.97 20.97
N THR A 14 -11.24 -11.41 21.70
CA THR A 14 -11.06 -12.33 22.84
C THR A 14 -10.43 -13.68 22.47
N GLU A 15 -10.47 -14.06 21.19
CA GLU A 15 -9.85 -15.27 20.64
C GLU A 15 -8.40 -15.02 20.15
N GLY A 16 -7.90 -13.80 20.28
CA GLY A 16 -6.57 -13.40 19.83
C GLY A 16 -6.45 -13.14 18.33
N GLN A 17 -7.58 -13.04 17.62
CA GLN A 17 -7.62 -12.75 16.20
C GLN A 17 -7.56 -11.24 15.93
N PHE A 18 -6.70 -10.86 14.99
CA PHE A 18 -6.67 -9.52 14.45
C PHE A 18 -7.86 -9.26 13.52
N GLN A 19 -8.67 -8.24 13.83
CA GLN A 19 -9.74 -7.76 12.97
C GLN A 19 -9.42 -6.36 12.46
N ARG A 20 -9.56 -6.15 11.15
CA ARG A 20 -9.34 -4.85 10.51
C ARG A 20 -10.67 -4.11 10.38
N PRO A 21 -10.87 -2.97 11.07
CA PRO A 21 -12.04 -2.13 10.84
C PRO A 21 -12.03 -1.56 9.42
N PRO A 22 -13.20 -1.39 8.78
CA PRO A 22 -13.30 -0.76 7.47
C PRO A 22 -12.90 0.72 7.49
N SER A 23 -12.48 1.22 6.33
CA SER A 23 -12.21 2.65 6.09
C SER A 23 -13.49 3.48 6.18
N ALA A 24 -13.39 4.71 6.72
CA ALA A 24 -14.55 5.52 7.09
C ALA A 24 -14.91 6.59 6.05
N PHE A 25 -13.91 7.22 5.42
CA PHE A 25 -14.13 8.19 4.36
C PHE A 25 -14.11 7.46 3.02
N ARG A 26 -15.24 7.48 2.31
CA ARG A 26 -15.51 6.68 1.11
C ARG A 26 -16.12 7.51 -0.03
N SER A 27 -15.83 8.82 -0.06
CA SER A 27 -16.22 9.65 -1.21
C SER A 27 -15.32 9.34 -2.41
N SER A 28 -15.80 9.66 -3.60
CA SER A 28 -15.08 9.41 -4.86
C SER A 28 -14.67 10.71 -5.54
N ILE A 29 -13.51 10.68 -6.20
CA ILE A 29 -13.17 11.69 -7.21
C ILE A 29 -13.87 11.31 -8.51
N SER A 30 -14.23 12.30 -9.33
CA SER A 30 -14.77 12.08 -10.67
C SER A 30 -14.24 13.13 -11.66
N ARG A 31 -14.09 12.76 -12.92
CA ARG A 31 -13.79 13.69 -14.02
C ARG A 31 -14.90 14.70 -14.28
N SER A 32 -16.14 14.43 -13.84
CA SER A 32 -17.26 15.34 -14.01
C SER A 32 -17.02 16.64 -13.21
N PRO A 33 -17.00 17.82 -13.85
CA PRO A 33 -16.82 19.10 -13.13
C PRO A 33 -17.93 19.40 -12.11
N ALA A 34 -19.10 18.78 -12.27
CA ALA A 34 -20.24 18.92 -11.37
C ALA A 34 -20.19 17.96 -10.15
N ALA A 35 -19.22 17.04 -10.12
CA ALA A 35 -19.08 16.11 -9.01
C ALA A 35 -18.75 16.86 -7.70
N PRO A 36 -19.04 16.28 -6.51
CA PRO A 36 -18.61 16.85 -5.24
C PRO A 36 -17.08 17.01 -5.15
N PHE A 37 -16.33 16.08 -5.74
CA PHE A 37 -14.87 16.07 -5.79
C PHE A 37 -14.41 15.88 -7.25
N PRO A 38 -14.43 16.93 -8.08
CA PRO A 38 -13.98 16.88 -9.47
C PRO A 38 -12.46 16.73 -9.56
N ALA A 39 -11.94 15.98 -10.52
CA ALA A 39 -10.50 15.91 -10.79
C ALA A 39 -9.96 17.29 -11.20
N GLU A 40 -9.07 17.86 -10.41
CA GLU A 40 -8.52 19.20 -10.61
C GLU A 40 -7.04 19.25 -10.22
N ARG A 41 -6.24 20.00 -10.99
CA ARG A 41 -4.84 20.27 -10.66
C ARG A 41 -4.74 21.05 -9.36
N ASP A 42 -3.72 20.74 -8.58
CA ASP A 42 -3.38 21.45 -7.34
C ASP A 42 -4.51 21.52 -6.30
N ARG A 43 -5.51 20.62 -6.36
CA ARG A 43 -6.59 20.54 -5.36
C ARG A 43 -6.33 19.49 -4.28
N TYR A 44 -5.74 18.37 -4.65
CA TYR A 44 -5.68 17.19 -3.80
C TYR A 44 -4.28 16.96 -3.20
N VAL A 45 -4.26 16.47 -1.95
CA VAL A 45 -3.04 16.05 -1.27
C VAL A 45 -3.17 14.58 -0.88
N LEU A 46 -2.17 13.78 -1.23
CA LEU A 46 -2.06 12.39 -0.82
C LEU A 46 -1.09 12.30 0.36
N TYR A 47 -1.62 12.07 1.57
CA TYR A 47 -0.82 11.81 2.76
C TYR A 47 -0.48 10.32 2.84
N ILE A 48 0.82 10.00 2.95
CA ILE A 48 1.32 8.62 2.98
C ILE A 48 2.32 8.39 4.10
N ASN A 49 2.49 7.12 4.44
CA ASN A 49 3.67 6.62 5.13
C ASN A 49 4.33 5.61 4.17
N THR A 50 5.62 5.78 3.88
CA THR A 50 6.34 4.95 2.89
C THR A 50 6.52 3.51 3.37
N GLY A 51 6.46 3.25 4.68
CA GLY A 51 6.40 1.92 5.28
C GLY A 51 5.08 1.17 5.01
N CYS A 52 3.97 1.89 4.83
CA CYS A 52 2.63 1.31 4.69
C CYS A 52 2.37 0.74 3.28
N PRO A 53 2.01 -0.55 3.12
CA PRO A 53 1.77 -1.16 1.81
C PRO A 53 0.50 -0.60 1.15
N TRP A 54 -0.52 -0.26 1.93
CA TRP A 54 -1.76 0.35 1.44
C TRP A 54 -1.48 1.72 0.81
N ALA A 55 -0.65 2.54 1.45
CA ALA A 55 -0.28 3.85 0.95
C ALA A 55 0.70 3.75 -0.24
N HIS A 56 1.56 2.72 -0.22
CA HIS A 56 2.48 2.44 -1.31
C HIS A 56 1.74 2.13 -2.62
N ARG A 57 0.56 1.50 -2.59
CA ARG A 57 -0.29 1.29 -3.79
C ARG A 57 -0.63 2.62 -4.48
N ALA A 58 -1.15 3.57 -3.70
CA ALA A 58 -1.50 4.90 -4.20
C ALA A 58 -0.27 5.65 -4.73
N ASN A 59 0.89 5.52 -4.06
CA ASN A 59 2.12 6.15 -4.52
C ASN A 59 2.67 5.54 -5.82
N ILE A 60 2.60 4.21 -5.98
CA ILE A 60 2.96 3.52 -7.22
C ILE A 60 2.05 4.01 -8.35
N VAL A 61 0.73 4.04 -8.15
CA VAL A 61 -0.20 4.50 -9.20
C VAL A 61 0.01 5.98 -9.54
N ARG A 62 0.15 6.85 -8.52
CA ARG A 62 0.50 8.28 -8.72
C ARG A 62 1.74 8.42 -9.59
N SER A 63 2.75 7.59 -9.35
CA SER A 63 3.98 7.56 -10.15
C SER A 63 3.71 7.00 -11.54
N LEU A 64 3.12 5.82 -11.71
CA LEU A 64 2.87 5.22 -13.04
C LEU A 64 2.01 6.10 -13.96
N LYS A 65 1.08 6.87 -13.40
CA LYS A 65 0.16 7.77 -14.11
C LYS A 65 0.72 9.18 -14.35
N GLY A 66 1.87 9.50 -13.80
CA GLY A 66 2.47 10.83 -13.94
C GLY A 66 1.70 11.96 -13.26
N LEU A 67 1.10 11.66 -12.11
CA LEU A 67 0.25 12.59 -11.37
C LEU A 67 1.04 13.47 -10.40
N GLU A 68 2.38 13.49 -10.46
CA GLU A 68 3.16 14.19 -9.44
C GLU A 68 2.97 15.69 -9.42
N SER A 69 2.75 16.29 -10.59
CA SER A 69 2.45 17.72 -10.76
C SER A 69 0.96 18.05 -10.57
N ILE A 70 0.12 17.05 -10.31
CA ILE A 70 -1.34 17.21 -10.20
C ILE A 70 -1.78 17.00 -8.74
N ILE A 71 -1.20 16.00 -8.08
CA ILE A 71 -1.53 15.60 -6.72
C ILE A 71 -0.28 15.74 -5.86
N GLN A 72 -0.35 16.66 -4.90
CA GLN A 72 0.71 16.87 -3.93
C GLN A 72 0.88 15.60 -3.08
N LEU A 73 2.12 15.21 -2.81
CA LEU A 73 2.44 14.12 -1.89
C LEU A 73 2.99 14.69 -0.59
N VAL A 74 2.46 14.21 0.53
CA VAL A 74 2.99 14.52 1.87
C VAL A 74 3.32 13.21 2.57
N VAL A 75 4.57 13.09 3.01
CA VAL A 75 5.08 11.90 3.70
C VAL A 75 5.07 12.15 5.21
N LEU A 76 4.60 11.17 5.96
CA LEU A 76 4.63 11.11 7.42
C LEU A 76 5.85 10.27 7.87
N ASP A 77 6.23 10.43 9.14
CA ASP A 77 7.30 9.62 9.73
C ASP A 77 6.97 8.12 9.66
N PRO A 78 7.95 7.27 9.28
CA PRO A 78 7.76 5.82 9.22
C PRO A 78 7.44 5.18 10.57
N ARG A 79 7.91 5.77 11.68
CA ARG A 79 7.71 5.26 13.04
C ARG A 79 6.27 5.48 13.49
N PHE A 80 5.70 4.46 14.13
CA PHE A 80 4.37 4.57 14.74
C PHE A 80 4.50 4.93 16.23
N THR A 81 3.68 5.86 16.72
CA THR A 81 3.64 6.24 18.14
C THR A 81 2.27 5.94 18.75
N ALA A 82 2.12 6.12 20.07
CA ALA A 82 0.84 6.01 20.76
C ALA A 82 -0.21 7.01 20.23
N ASP A 83 0.24 8.12 19.63
CA ASP A 83 -0.59 9.14 19.00
C ASP A 83 -0.82 8.90 17.49
N GLY A 84 -0.26 7.82 16.95
CA GLY A 84 -0.39 7.42 15.55
C GLY A 84 0.72 7.98 14.66
N TRP A 85 0.34 8.37 13.44
CA TRP A 85 1.26 8.92 12.44
C TRP A 85 1.52 10.41 12.66
N TYR A 86 2.77 10.83 12.50
CA TYR A 86 3.21 12.19 12.83
C TYR A 86 4.23 12.76 11.84
N PHE A 87 4.46 14.06 11.96
CA PHE A 87 5.43 14.85 11.19
C PHE A 87 6.69 15.09 12.04
N SER A 88 7.87 14.96 11.43
CA SER A 88 9.13 14.90 12.18
C SER A 88 10.32 15.61 11.53
N GLY A 89 10.26 15.94 10.24
CA GLY A 89 11.45 16.41 9.51
C GLY A 89 12.44 15.31 9.11
N GLU A 90 12.21 14.06 9.53
CA GLU A 90 13.08 12.91 9.26
C GLU A 90 12.47 11.96 8.22
N TYR A 91 13.28 11.12 7.57
CA TYR A 91 12.80 10.11 6.61
C TYR A 91 11.92 10.68 5.47
N SER A 92 12.23 11.89 5.00
CA SER A 92 11.42 12.66 4.02
C SER A 92 10.06 13.15 4.55
N SER A 93 9.78 12.97 5.84
CA SER A 93 8.66 13.60 6.52
C SER A 93 8.90 15.11 6.62
N ALA A 94 7.83 15.90 6.46
CA ALA A 94 7.90 17.34 6.77
C ALA A 94 7.99 17.56 8.29
N ASP A 95 8.44 18.74 8.73
CA ASP A 95 8.44 19.11 10.16
C ASP A 95 7.03 19.26 10.73
N ALA A 96 6.07 19.59 9.86
CA ALA A 96 4.65 19.72 10.14
C ALA A 96 3.86 19.50 8.85
N ASP A 97 2.56 19.28 8.98
CA ASP A 97 1.63 19.34 7.85
C ASP A 97 1.75 20.68 7.11
N PRO A 98 1.97 20.69 5.79
CA PRO A 98 2.19 21.93 5.04
C PRO A 98 0.93 22.80 4.87
N LEU A 99 -0.26 22.29 5.17
CA LEU A 99 -1.50 23.06 5.01
C LEU A 99 -1.86 23.83 6.28
N TYR A 100 -1.72 23.21 7.45
CA TYR A 100 -2.23 23.74 8.71
C TYR A 100 -1.21 23.74 9.85
N GLY A 101 0.01 23.24 9.62
CA GLY A 101 1.05 23.19 10.64
C GLY A 101 0.84 22.11 11.71
N PHE A 102 -0.08 21.17 11.49
CA PHE A 102 -0.34 20.05 12.40
C PHE A 102 0.87 19.14 12.57
N LYS A 103 0.97 18.50 13.73
CA LYS A 103 2.07 17.58 14.07
C LYS A 103 1.70 16.12 13.91
N HIS A 104 0.41 15.80 13.91
CA HIS A 104 -0.10 14.45 13.79
C HIS A 104 -1.21 14.33 12.74
N LEU A 105 -1.26 13.19 12.06
CA LEU A 105 -2.30 12.90 11.08
C LEU A 105 -3.71 12.96 11.67
N LYS A 106 -3.87 12.59 12.95
CA LYS A 106 -5.18 12.62 13.64
C LYS A 106 -5.81 14.01 13.66
N GLU A 107 -5.01 15.08 13.59
CA GLU A 107 -5.50 16.45 13.57
C GLU A 107 -6.23 16.77 12.26
N LEU A 108 -5.77 16.23 11.13
CA LEU A 108 -6.48 16.31 9.85
C LEU A 108 -7.82 15.55 9.88
N TYR A 109 -7.86 14.38 10.53
CA TYR A 109 -9.09 13.63 10.73
C TYR A 109 -10.11 14.41 11.58
N PHE A 110 -9.67 15.03 12.68
CA PHE A 110 -10.55 15.86 13.50
C PHE A 110 -10.94 17.17 12.81
N LYS A 111 -10.11 17.69 11.91
CA LYS A 111 -10.48 18.83 11.07
C LYS A 111 -11.58 18.47 10.08
N ALA A 112 -11.54 17.28 9.48
CA ALA A 112 -12.59 16.79 8.58
C ALA A 112 -13.89 16.42 9.31
N ASP A 113 -13.78 15.81 10.50
CA ASP A 113 -14.90 15.48 11.37
C ASP A 113 -14.47 15.58 12.86
N PRO A 114 -14.89 16.62 13.60
CA PRO A 114 -14.54 16.78 15.02
C PRO A 114 -15.02 15.66 15.94
N ARG A 115 -15.95 14.82 15.47
CA ARG A 115 -16.50 13.66 16.21
C ARG A 115 -15.92 12.34 15.71
N TYR A 116 -14.91 12.37 14.86
CA TYR A 116 -14.31 11.17 14.30
C TYR A 116 -13.80 10.23 15.40
N ALA A 117 -14.29 9.00 15.38
CA ALA A 117 -13.95 7.95 16.36
C ALA A 117 -13.28 6.72 15.73
N GLY A 118 -12.99 6.79 14.41
CA GLY A 118 -12.34 5.71 13.66
C GLY A 118 -10.82 5.80 13.69
N ARG A 119 -10.15 5.01 12.85
CA ARG A 119 -8.68 4.94 12.80
C ARG A 119 -8.08 6.04 11.93
N PHE A 120 -6.99 6.63 12.40
CA PHE A 120 -6.20 7.60 11.64
C PHE A 120 -5.24 6.88 10.67
N THR A 121 -5.72 6.52 9.48
CA THR A 121 -4.98 5.66 8.52
C THR A 121 -4.34 6.43 7.38
N VAL A 122 -3.34 5.79 6.76
CA VAL A 122 -2.79 6.17 5.47
C VAL A 122 -3.02 5.02 4.48
N PRO A 123 -3.23 5.28 3.17
CA PRO A 123 -3.24 6.61 2.55
C PRO A 123 -4.47 7.43 2.95
N MET A 124 -4.33 8.76 2.94
CA MET A 124 -5.45 9.70 3.08
C MET A 124 -5.41 10.67 1.91
N LEU A 125 -6.50 10.74 1.14
CA LEU A 125 -6.68 11.69 0.06
C LEU A 125 -7.48 12.90 0.58
N TRP A 126 -6.81 14.04 0.65
CA TRP A 126 -7.35 15.29 1.20
C TRP A 126 -7.75 16.26 0.08
N ASP A 127 -8.87 16.95 0.26
CA ASP A 127 -9.31 18.04 -0.59
C ASP A 127 -9.00 19.39 0.06
N LYS A 128 -8.12 20.19 -0.56
CA LYS A 128 -7.76 21.52 -0.06
C LYS A 128 -8.91 22.53 -0.13
N LYS A 129 -9.81 22.42 -1.11
CA LYS A 129 -10.91 23.38 -1.28
C LYS A 129 -12.02 23.19 -0.25
N LYS A 130 -12.35 21.93 0.05
CA LYS A 130 -13.38 21.58 1.03
C LYS A 130 -12.83 21.33 2.43
N GLU A 131 -11.50 21.35 2.58
CA GLU A 131 -10.80 21.08 3.82
C GLU A 131 -11.29 19.78 4.51
N THR A 132 -11.43 18.71 3.72
CA THR A 132 -11.95 17.44 4.20
C THR A 132 -11.24 16.24 3.55
N ILE A 133 -11.44 15.06 4.12
CA ILE A 133 -10.94 13.80 3.58
C ILE A 133 -11.92 13.29 2.52
N VAL A 134 -11.42 13.08 1.30
CA VAL A 134 -12.19 12.45 0.22
C VAL A 134 -12.34 10.96 0.50
N SER A 135 -11.20 10.27 0.63
CA SER A 135 -11.16 8.84 0.91
C SER A 135 -9.91 8.48 1.73
N ASN A 136 -10.04 7.47 2.57
CA ASN A 136 -8.91 6.79 3.20
C ASN A 136 -8.87 5.28 2.86
N GLU A 137 -9.57 4.86 1.80
CA GLU A 137 -9.58 3.49 1.30
C GLU A 137 -8.61 3.34 0.12
N SER A 138 -7.48 2.66 0.35
CA SER A 138 -6.44 2.49 -0.67
C SER A 138 -6.92 1.85 -1.97
N GLY A 139 -7.85 0.89 -1.87
CA GLY A 139 -8.38 0.18 -3.02
C GLY A 139 -9.20 1.09 -3.93
N GLU A 140 -9.95 2.03 -3.36
CA GLU A 140 -10.74 3.01 -4.12
C GLU A 140 -9.85 4.15 -4.64
N ILE A 141 -8.91 4.63 -3.81
CA ILE A 141 -8.00 5.71 -4.19
C ILE A 141 -7.24 5.35 -5.46
N ILE A 142 -6.66 4.14 -5.56
CA ILE A 142 -5.95 3.75 -6.78
C ILE A 142 -6.86 3.79 -8.02
N ARG A 143 -8.16 3.50 -7.86
CA ARG A 143 -9.13 3.53 -8.95
C ARG A 143 -9.44 4.93 -9.43
N PHE A 144 -9.54 5.88 -8.50
CA PHE A 144 -9.66 7.28 -8.86
C PHE A 144 -8.40 7.78 -9.60
N LEU A 145 -7.22 7.38 -9.12
CA LEU A 145 -5.95 7.83 -9.67
C LEU A 145 -5.69 7.31 -11.09
N TYR A 146 -6.10 6.08 -11.42
CA TYR A 146 -5.84 5.58 -12.75
C TYR A 146 -6.76 6.20 -13.82
N GLU A 147 -8.00 6.60 -13.51
CA GLU A 147 -8.99 6.98 -14.54
C GLU A 147 -9.47 8.44 -14.45
N GLU A 148 -9.75 8.95 -13.25
CA GLU A 148 -10.51 10.21 -13.11
C GLU A 148 -9.69 11.45 -13.44
N PHE A 149 -8.37 11.34 -13.39
CA PHE A 149 -7.44 12.43 -13.72
C PHE A 149 -6.95 12.40 -15.18
N ASP A 150 -7.44 11.46 -16.01
CA ASP A 150 -6.92 11.25 -17.37
C ASP A 150 -7.00 12.50 -18.25
N GLU A 151 -8.08 13.28 -18.16
CA GLU A 151 -8.24 14.51 -18.93
C GLU A 151 -7.17 15.58 -18.60
N LEU A 152 -6.58 15.51 -17.40
CA LEU A 152 -5.51 16.42 -16.99
C LEU A 152 -4.13 15.97 -17.49
N LEU A 153 -3.98 14.73 -17.96
CA LEU A 153 -2.75 14.22 -18.55
C LEU A 153 -2.64 14.74 -19.99
N VAL A 154 -1.78 15.73 -20.21
CA VAL A 154 -1.59 16.43 -21.50
C VAL A 154 -0.11 16.45 -21.88
N GLY A 155 0.18 16.72 -23.16
CA GLY A 155 1.56 16.79 -23.66
C GLY A 155 2.25 15.44 -23.55
N GLU A 156 3.47 15.40 -22.99
CA GLU A 156 4.25 14.17 -22.81
C GLU A 156 3.53 13.10 -21.95
N ASN A 157 2.59 13.50 -21.09
CA ASN A 157 1.85 12.58 -20.23
C ASN A 157 0.55 12.04 -20.88
N GLU A 158 0.16 12.50 -22.07
CA GLU A 158 -1.09 12.05 -22.72
C GLU A 158 -1.08 10.54 -23.02
N ALA A 159 0.09 9.99 -23.33
CA ALA A 159 0.27 8.54 -23.53
C ALA A 159 0.00 7.71 -22.26
N LEU A 160 -0.04 8.33 -21.08
CA LEU A 160 -0.27 7.65 -19.80
C LEU A 160 -1.75 7.42 -19.48
N ARG A 161 -2.69 8.04 -20.22
CA ARG A 161 -4.14 7.85 -20.07
C ARG A 161 -4.53 6.38 -20.26
N GLU A 162 -5.53 5.89 -19.54
CA GLU A 162 -5.92 4.46 -19.60
C GLU A 162 -6.34 4.03 -21.01
N VAL A 163 -7.04 4.92 -21.73
CA VAL A 163 -7.47 4.68 -23.12
C VAL A 163 -6.29 4.47 -24.08
N ASN A 164 -5.09 4.94 -23.71
CA ASN A 164 -3.87 4.84 -24.50
C ASN A 164 -2.96 3.69 -24.02
N ARG A 165 -3.34 2.97 -22.97
CA ARG A 165 -2.51 1.89 -22.42
C ARG A 165 -2.67 0.61 -23.24
N PRO A 166 -1.55 -0.04 -23.62
CA PRO A 166 -1.58 -1.38 -24.19
C PRO A 166 -2.33 -2.35 -23.25
N GLY A 167 -3.26 -3.14 -23.80
CA GLY A 167 -4.05 -4.10 -23.02
C GLY A 167 -5.19 -3.53 -22.18
N GLY A 168 -5.50 -2.23 -22.32
CA GLY A 168 -6.64 -1.58 -21.66
C GLY A 168 -6.35 -1.03 -20.26
N GLY A 169 -5.08 -0.92 -19.86
CA GLY A 169 -4.67 -0.20 -18.65
C GLY A 169 -4.52 -1.05 -17.39
N LEU A 170 -4.65 -0.40 -16.23
CA LEU A 170 -4.48 -1.02 -14.91
C LEU A 170 -5.70 -1.86 -14.48
N TYR A 171 -6.89 -1.56 -15.02
CA TYR A 171 -8.14 -2.27 -14.71
C TYR A 171 -9.06 -2.48 -15.94
N PRO A 172 -8.55 -3.19 -16.98
CA PRO A 172 -9.23 -3.34 -18.26
C PRO A 172 -10.49 -4.20 -18.14
N GLU A 173 -11.54 -3.81 -18.89
CA GLU A 173 -12.87 -4.46 -18.86
C GLU A 173 -12.81 -5.98 -19.00
N SER A 174 -12.00 -6.49 -19.94
CA SER A 174 -11.87 -7.92 -20.23
C SER A 174 -11.24 -8.75 -19.10
N LEU A 175 -10.60 -8.12 -18.11
CA LEU A 175 -9.95 -8.80 -16.98
C LEU A 175 -10.60 -8.47 -15.63
N ARG A 176 -11.58 -7.58 -15.55
CA ARG A 176 -12.14 -7.08 -14.28
C ARG A 176 -12.59 -8.19 -13.35
N GLU A 177 -13.37 -9.15 -13.86
CA GLU A 177 -13.86 -10.28 -13.06
C GLU A 177 -12.70 -11.10 -12.47
N LYS A 178 -11.68 -11.41 -13.28
CA LYS A 178 -10.50 -12.18 -12.84
C LYS A 178 -9.63 -11.39 -11.85
N ILE A 179 -9.48 -10.09 -12.08
CA ILE A 179 -8.74 -9.18 -11.20
C ILE A 179 -9.46 -9.07 -9.85
N ASP A 180 -10.77 -8.86 -9.85
CA ASP A 180 -11.57 -8.75 -8.63
C ASP A 180 -11.56 -10.06 -7.83
N GLU A 181 -11.74 -11.21 -8.50
CA GLU A 181 -11.63 -12.54 -7.86
C GLU A 181 -10.25 -12.71 -7.20
N MET A 182 -9.16 -12.42 -7.94
CA MET A 182 -7.82 -12.51 -7.39
C MET A 182 -7.59 -11.57 -6.22
N ASN A 183 -8.02 -10.31 -6.37
CA ASN A 183 -7.84 -9.28 -5.36
C ASN A 183 -8.55 -9.58 -4.05
N GLU A 184 -9.69 -10.28 -4.10
CA GLU A 184 -10.45 -10.66 -2.91
C GLU A 184 -9.66 -11.66 -2.05
N TRP A 185 -9.26 -12.80 -2.62
CA TRP A 185 -8.53 -13.80 -1.83
C TRP A 185 -7.09 -13.33 -1.51
N VAL A 186 -6.40 -12.65 -2.44
CA VAL A 186 -5.08 -12.06 -2.16
C VAL A 186 -5.19 -11.03 -1.03
N TYR A 187 -6.24 -10.22 -0.98
CA TYR A 187 -6.44 -9.31 0.15
C TYR A 187 -6.58 -10.10 1.45
N GLU A 188 -7.46 -11.11 1.50
CA GLU A 188 -7.78 -11.75 2.76
C GLU A 188 -6.69 -12.63 3.34
N THR A 189 -6.01 -13.41 2.49
CA THR A 189 -5.04 -14.42 2.94
C THR A 189 -3.59 -13.98 2.75
N VAL A 190 -3.31 -12.95 1.94
CA VAL A 190 -1.94 -12.47 1.70
C VAL A 190 -1.74 -11.07 2.25
N ASN A 191 -2.40 -10.05 1.67
CA ASN A 191 -2.17 -8.65 2.06
C ASN A 191 -2.56 -8.38 3.51
N ASN A 192 -3.71 -8.87 3.93
CA ASN A 192 -4.19 -8.80 5.30
C ASN A 192 -3.71 -10.02 6.12
N GLY A 193 -3.47 -11.16 5.48
CA GLY A 193 -3.01 -12.39 6.13
C GLY A 193 -1.71 -12.20 6.92
N VAL A 194 -0.71 -11.51 6.35
CA VAL A 194 0.54 -11.20 7.09
C VAL A 194 0.29 -10.38 8.37
N TYR A 195 -0.70 -9.48 8.37
CA TYR A 195 -1.09 -8.75 9.58
C TYR A 195 -1.86 -9.63 10.57
N LYS A 196 -2.69 -10.55 10.06
CA LYS A 196 -3.38 -11.54 10.91
C LYS A 196 -2.38 -12.45 11.63
N CYS A 197 -1.27 -12.83 10.98
CA CYS A 197 -0.16 -13.52 11.62
C CYS A 197 0.58 -12.61 12.63
N GLY A 198 1.03 -11.44 12.18
CA GLY A 198 1.89 -10.58 12.99
C GLY A 198 1.24 -10.00 14.24
N PHE A 199 -0.08 -9.78 14.22
CA PHE A 199 -0.85 -9.26 15.34
C PHE A 199 -1.69 -10.31 16.07
N ALA A 200 -1.50 -11.61 15.79
CA ALA A 200 -2.08 -12.66 16.59
C ALA A 200 -1.52 -12.62 18.03
N THR A 201 -2.39 -12.75 19.03
CA THR A 201 -1.99 -12.82 20.45
C THR A 201 -2.07 -14.23 21.03
N THR A 202 -2.53 -15.21 20.24
CA THR A 202 -2.60 -16.63 20.61
C THR A 202 -1.98 -17.49 19.50
N GLN A 203 -1.45 -18.66 19.87
CA GLN A 203 -0.89 -19.62 18.91
C GLN A 203 -1.96 -20.09 17.90
N GLU A 204 -3.18 -20.36 18.38
CA GLU A 204 -4.29 -20.77 17.53
C GLU A 204 -4.66 -19.72 16.47
N ALA A 205 -4.74 -18.43 16.86
CA ALA A 205 -5.02 -17.37 15.90
C ALA A 205 -3.90 -17.19 14.88
N TYR A 206 -2.63 -17.38 15.28
CA TYR A 206 -1.50 -17.38 14.37
C TYR A 206 -1.57 -18.56 13.39
N ASP A 207 -1.75 -19.78 13.90
CA ASP A 207 -1.82 -21.02 13.10
C ASP A 207 -2.97 -20.97 12.09
N LYS A 208 -4.13 -20.42 12.49
CA LYS A 208 -5.28 -20.22 11.60
C LYS A 208 -4.98 -19.33 10.39
N ASN A 209 -3.93 -18.50 10.43
CA ASN A 209 -3.60 -17.56 9.36
C ASN A 209 -2.28 -17.88 8.64
N ILE A 210 -1.31 -18.49 9.32
CA ILE A 210 -0.01 -18.82 8.71
C ILE A 210 -0.16 -19.85 7.60
N TYR A 211 -0.95 -20.91 7.80
CA TYR A 211 -1.12 -21.95 6.77
C TYR A 211 -1.91 -21.43 5.55
N PRO A 212 -3.05 -20.71 5.70
CA PRO A 212 -3.71 -20.10 4.55
C PRO A 212 -2.87 -19.07 3.80
N LEU A 213 -2.01 -18.31 4.49
CA LEU A 213 -1.06 -17.41 3.85
C LEU A 213 -0.13 -18.17 2.90
N PHE A 214 0.53 -19.22 3.38
CA PHE A 214 1.46 -19.99 2.54
C PHE A 214 0.76 -20.82 1.46
N ALA A 215 -0.44 -21.36 1.72
CA ALA A 215 -1.26 -21.98 0.68
C ALA A 215 -1.63 -20.99 -0.44
N SER A 216 -1.83 -19.71 -0.10
CA SER A 216 -2.11 -18.67 -1.08
C SER A 216 -0.86 -18.24 -1.84
N LEU A 217 0.33 -18.23 -1.20
CA LEU A 217 1.59 -18.03 -1.91
C LEU A 217 1.88 -19.19 -2.88
N ASP A 218 1.60 -20.44 -2.48
CA ASP A 218 1.67 -21.60 -3.38
C ASP A 218 0.71 -21.44 -4.57
N ARG A 219 -0.54 -20.98 -4.34
CA ARG A 219 -1.50 -20.67 -5.42
C ARG A 219 -1.00 -19.57 -6.37
N ILE A 220 -0.36 -18.52 -5.87
CA ILE A 220 0.23 -17.45 -6.71
C ILE A 220 1.38 -18.00 -7.56
N GLU A 221 2.24 -18.82 -6.97
CA GLU A 221 3.37 -19.45 -7.66
C GLU A 221 2.88 -20.36 -8.80
N GLU A 222 1.85 -21.16 -8.55
CA GLU A 222 1.17 -21.98 -9.57
C GLU A 222 0.50 -21.13 -10.65
N HIS A 223 -0.14 -20.03 -10.27
CA HIS A 223 -0.76 -19.09 -11.21
C HIS A 223 0.27 -18.50 -12.17
N LEU A 224 1.40 -18.02 -11.66
CA LEU A 224 2.52 -17.53 -12.48
C LEU A 224 3.21 -18.63 -13.29
N ALA A 225 2.90 -19.91 -13.06
CA ALA A 225 3.38 -21.03 -13.87
C ALA A 225 2.54 -21.26 -15.14
N GLN A 226 1.29 -20.79 -15.15
CA GLN A 226 0.36 -21.02 -16.25
C GLN A 226 0.74 -20.21 -17.50
N PRO A 227 0.49 -20.74 -18.71
CA PRO A 227 0.65 -19.98 -19.95
C PRO A 227 -0.15 -18.68 -19.92
N GLY A 228 0.45 -17.57 -20.34
CA GLY A 228 -0.22 -16.26 -20.35
C GLY A 228 -0.22 -15.51 -19.01
N HIS A 229 0.47 -16.02 -17.98
CA HIS A 229 0.59 -15.37 -16.66
C HIS A 229 2.04 -14.94 -16.37
N GLN A 230 2.73 -14.47 -17.41
CA GLN A 230 4.06 -13.86 -17.34
C GLN A 230 4.18 -12.73 -18.38
N PRO A 231 5.00 -11.69 -18.12
CA PRO A 231 5.78 -11.48 -16.91
C PRO A 231 4.95 -11.05 -15.68
N TYR A 232 3.66 -10.73 -15.85
CA TYR A 232 2.78 -10.28 -14.76
C TYR A 232 1.59 -11.22 -14.53
N LEU A 233 0.83 -10.95 -13.47
CA LEU A 233 -0.26 -11.82 -13.02
C LEU A 233 -1.31 -12.07 -14.10
N PHE A 234 -1.56 -11.16 -15.04
CA PHE A 234 -2.51 -11.38 -16.13
C PHE A 234 -1.88 -11.18 -17.52
N GLY A 235 -0.59 -11.52 -17.64
CA GLY A 235 0.12 -11.57 -18.91
C GLY A 235 1.08 -10.40 -19.12
N GLU A 236 0.98 -9.74 -20.26
CA GLU A 236 1.97 -8.76 -20.72
C GLU A 236 1.88 -7.39 -20.04
N HIS A 237 0.75 -7.08 -19.43
CA HIS A 237 0.44 -5.76 -18.89
C HIS A 237 0.34 -5.77 -17.36
N ILE A 238 0.82 -4.69 -16.74
CA ILE A 238 0.72 -4.47 -15.30
C ILE A 238 -0.74 -4.12 -14.99
N THR A 239 -1.33 -4.79 -14.01
CA THR A 239 -2.70 -4.51 -13.55
C THR A 239 -2.71 -4.04 -12.09
N GLU A 240 -3.86 -3.59 -11.59
CA GLU A 240 -4.01 -3.28 -10.17
C GLU A 240 -3.75 -4.50 -9.27
N ALA A 241 -3.95 -5.73 -9.77
CA ALA A 241 -3.62 -6.95 -9.03
C ALA A 241 -2.12 -7.04 -8.75
N ASP A 242 -1.27 -6.71 -9.75
CA ASP A 242 0.18 -6.70 -9.59
C ASP A 242 0.60 -5.67 -8.53
N ILE A 243 0.04 -4.46 -8.60
CA ILE A 243 0.35 -3.38 -7.64
C ILE A 243 -0.06 -3.79 -6.22
N ARG A 244 -1.26 -4.35 -6.07
CA ARG A 244 -1.79 -4.77 -4.76
C ARG A 244 -0.97 -5.89 -4.15
N LEU A 245 -0.54 -6.87 -4.94
CA LEU A 245 0.33 -7.95 -4.49
C LEU A 245 1.77 -7.46 -4.22
N TYR A 246 2.33 -6.63 -5.11
CA TYR A 246 3.72 -6.18 -5.06
C TYR A 246 4.05 -5.54 -3.72
N THR A 247 3.16 -4.66 -3.26
CA THR A 247 3.35 -3.93 -2.00
C THR A 247 3.46 -4.85 -0.78
N THR A 248 2.87 -6.06 -0.83
CA THR A 248 3.07 -7.10 0.19
C THR A 248 4.35 -7.88 -0.06
N ILE A 249 4.56 -8.41 -1.26
CA ILE A 249 5.69 -9.32 -1.54
C ILE A 249 7.05 -8.62 -1.39
N ILE A 250 7.17 -7.35 -1.79
CA ILE A 250 8.41 -6.56 -1.63
C ILE A 250 8.80 -6.34 -0.16
N ARG A 251 7.86 -6.52 0.77
CA ARG A 251 8.07 -6.41 2.22
C ARG A 251 8.26 -7.78 2.89
N PHE A 252 8.02 -8.87 2.16
CA PHE A 252 7.88 -10.19 2.77
C PHE A 252 9.16 -10.65 3.44
N ASP A 253 10.23 -10.82 2.68
CA ASP A 253 11.50 -11.31 3.23
C ASP A 253 12.16 -10.30 4.20
N VAL A 254 11.99 -9.00 3.93
CA VAL A 254 12.65 -7.92 4.69
C VAL A 254 11.98 -7.57 6.01
N ALA A 255 10.66 -7.80 6.12
CA ALA A 255 9.90 -7.43 7.31
C ALA A 255 8.97 -8.55 7.78
N TYR A 256 8.06 -9.03 6.94
CA TYR A 256 7.01 -9.97 7.39
C TYR A 256 7.56 -11.30 7.86
N HIS A 257 8.57 -11.84 7.17
CA HIS A 257 9.19 -13.11 7.50
C HIS A 257 9.69 -13.13 8.95
N GLY A 258 10.48 -12.14 9.35
CA GLY A 258 10.99 -12.04 10.72
C GLY A 258 9.99 -11.41 11.69
N ILE A 259 9.60 -10.15 11.45
CA ILE A 259 8.87 -9.31 12.41
C ILE A 259 7.45 -9.85 12.65
N PHE A 260 6.75 -10.28 11.59
CA PHE A 260 5.40 -10.85 11.68
C PHE A 260 5.39 -12.38 11.79
N LYS A 261 6.57 -13.00 11.88
CA LYS A 261 6.74 -14.46 11.97
C LYS A 261 6.14 -15.21 10.77
N CYS A 262 6.07 -14.59 9.59
CA CYS A 262 5.61 -15.26 8.38
C CYS A 262 6.73 -16.14 7.78
N ASN A 263 7.17 -17.17 8.49
CA ASN A 263 8.49 -17.79 8.30
C ASN A 263 8.50 -19.29 7.96
N LEU A 264 7.44 -19.83 7.32
CA LEU A 264 7.50 -21.20 6.81
C LEU A 264 8.45 -21.34 5.60
N LYS A 265 8.52 -20.29 4.77
CA LYS A 265 9.34 -20.19 3.54
C LYS A 265 9.70 -18.72 3.28
N MET A 266 10.72 -18.47 2.47
CA MET A 266 11.10 -17.14 1.96
C MET A 266 10.77 -17.00 0.47
N ILE A 267 10.39 -15.80 0.03
CA ILE A 267 10.09 -15.52 -1.38
C ILE A 267 11.31 -15.82 -2.26
N ARG A 268 12.48 -15.30 -1.88
CA ARG A 268 13.72 -15.42 -2.68
C ARG A 268 14.28 -16.84 -2.82
N HIS A 269 13.82 -17.80 -2.05
CA HIS A 269 14.36 -19.17 -2.01
C HIS A 269 13.35 -20.21 -2.45
N ASP A 270 12.09 -20.07 -2.02
CA ASP A 270 11.10 -21.13 -2.15
C ASP A 270 10.05 -20.83 -3.23
N TYR A 271 10.00 -19.60 -3.75
CA TYR A 271 9.00 -19.14 -4.72
C TYR A 271 9.66 -18.53 -5.97
N PRO A 272 10.30 -19.34 -6.83
CA PRO A 272 11.11 -18.84 -7.93
C PRO A 272 10.35 -17.97 -8.95
N ARG A 273 9.04 -18.21 -9.17
CA ARG A 273 8.23 -17.40 -10.10
C ARG A 273 7.78 -16.11 -9.45
N ILE A 274 7.35 -16.14 -8.19
CA ILE A 274 7.06 -14.90 -7.44
C ILE A 274 8.32 -14.04 -7.32
N ASP A 275 9.47 -14.62 -6.99
CA ASP A 275 10.74 -13.88 -6.91
C ASP A 275 11.13 -13.27 -8.26
N ARG A 276 10.96 -14.01 -9.38
CA ARG A 276 11.18 -13.47 -10.73
C ARG A 276 10.21 -12.34 -11.05
N TRP A 277 8.91 -12.50 -10.77
CA TRP A 277 7.88 -11.48 -10.97
C TRP A 277 8.18 -10.22 -10.17
N LEU A 278 8.53 -10.37 -8.88
CA LEU A 278 8.88 -9.29 -7.97
C LEU A 278 10.07 -8.49 -8.48
N ARG A 279 11.15 -9.20 -8.86
CA ARG A 279 12.37 -8.59 -9.39
C ARG A 279 12.13 -7.93 -10.75
N THR A 280 11.24 -8.49 -11.57
CA THR A 280 10.86 -7.88 -12.85
C THR A 280 10.20 -6.53 -12.60
N LEU A 281 9.21 -6.44 -11.70
CA LEU A 281 8.56 -5.17 -11.36
C LEU A 281 9.54 -4.18 -10.72
N TYR A 282 10.36 -4.62 -9.75
CA TYR A 282 11.26 -3.74 -9.03
C TYR A 282 12.41 -3.20 -9.89
N TRP A 283 13.01 -4.02 -10.75
CA TRP A 283 14.20 -3.61 -11.52
C TRP A 283 13.89 -3.02 -12.90
N ASP A 284 12.67 -3.17 -13.41
CA ASP A 284 12.28 -2.56 -14.68
C ASP A 284 12.26 -1.03 -14.53
N GLU A 285 13.21 -0.37 -15.20
CA GLU A 285 13.33 1.09 -15.31
C GLU A 285 12.97 1.60 -16.72
N SER A 286 12.29 0.78 -17.52
CA SER A 286 11.82 1.18 -18.86
C SER A 286 10.60 2.13 -18.77
N GLU A 287 10.15 2.60 -19.93
CA GLU A 287 8.89 3.36 -20.05
C GLU A 287 7.68 2.60 -19.50
N LYS A 288 7.74 1.26 -19.49
CA LYS A 288 6.66 0.41 -18.98
C LYS A 288 6.34 0.67 -17.50
N THR A 289 7.36 1.00 -16.71
CA THR A 289 7.24 1.37 -15.30
C THR A 289 7.50 2.86 -15.07
N ARG A 290 7.51 3.67 -16.12
CA ARG A 290 7.81 5.10 -16.09
C ARG A 290 9.14 5.40 -15.39
N GLY A 291 10.20 4.74 -15.87
CA GLY A 291 11.53 4.93 -15.32
C GLY A 291 11.68 4.34 -13.92
N GLY A 292 11.00 3.24 -13.60
CA GLY A 292 11.19 2.53 -12.33
C GLY A 292 10.31 3.01 -11.18
N ALA A 293 9.02 3.29 -11.42
CA ALA A 293 8.06 3.68 -10.38
C ALA A 293 8.10 2.75 -9.16
N PHE A 294 8.07 1.43 -9.36
CA PHE A 294 8.13 0.42 -8.29
C PHE A 294 9.41 0.53 -7.43
N LYS A 295 10.56 0.74 -8.08
CA LYS A 295 11.85 0.94 -7.42
C LYS A 295 11.88 2.23 -6.62
N LYS A 296 11.55 3.35 -7.27
CA LYS A 296 11.59 4.71 -6.72
C LYS A 296 10.68 4.89 -5.51
N THR A 297 9.59 4.13 -5.43
CA THR A 297 8.66 4.20 -4.30
C THR A 297 8.97 3.18 -3.19
N THR A 298 9.98 2.34 -3.35
CA THR A 298 10.37 1.30 -2.38
C THR A 298 11.48 1.76 -1.45
N GLN A 299 11.27 1.65 -0.13
CA GLN A 299 12.24 2.08 0.89
C GLN A 299 12.45 0.97 1.93
N PHE A 300 13.41 0.08 1.69
CA PHE A 300 13.60 -1.13 2.50
C PHE A 300 13.94 -0.84 3.96
N GLU A 301 14.82 0.14 4.22
CA GLU A 301 15.20 0.55 5.58
C GLU A 301 13.96 1.00 6.38
N VAL A 302 13.12 1.83 5.75
CA VAL A 302 11.87 2.32 6.33
C VAL A 302 10.90 1.19 6.65
N TYR A 303 10.82 0.13 5.82
CA TYR A 303 9.93 -0.99 6.10
C TYR A 303 10.24 -1.60 7.47
N LYS A 304 11.50 -1.95 7.71
CA LYS A 304 11.90 -2.62 8.96
C LYS A 304 11.62 -1.74 10.19
N ILE A 305 11.92 -0.44 10.10
CA ILE A 305 11.64 0.55 11.16
C ILE A 305 10.13 0.69 11.42
N ALA A 306 9.33 0.84 10.37
CA ALA A 306 7.89 1.02 10.47
C ALA A 306 7.20 -0.20 11.11
N TYR A 307 7.59 -1.42 10.71
CA TYR A 307 7.02 -2.64 11.27
C TYR A 307 7.46 -2.91 12.69
N LEU A 308 8.73 -2.67 13.03
CA LEU A 308 9.21 -2.83 14.40
C LEU A 308 8.49 -1.85 15.35
N SER A 309 8.40 -0.57 14.98
CA SER A 309 7.69 0.43 15.80
C SER A 309 6.20 0.11 15.94
N ALA A 310 5.55 -0.39 14.89
CA ALA A 310 4.16 -0.85 14.98
C ALA A 310 4.02 -2.03 15.97
N MET A 311 4.95 -2.98 16.00
CA MET A 311 4.94 -4.09 16.96
C MET A 311 5.18 -3.61 18.40
N GLN A 312 6.08 -2.66 18.61
CA GLN A 312 6.32 -2.06 19.92
C GLN A 312 5.06 -1.39 20.46
N ILE A 313 4.39 -0.55 19.65
CA ILE A 313 3.22 0.20 20.11
C ILE A 313 1.97 -0.68 20.23
N LYS A 314 1.71 -1.57 19.26
CA LYS A 314 0.44 -2.31 19.22
C LYS A 314 0.47 -3.61 19.99
N MET A 315 1.63 -4.26 20.06
CA MET A 315 1.80 -5.56 20.68
C MET A 315 2.68 -5.51 21.94
N GLY A 316 3.19 -4.33 22.30
CA GLY A 316 4.10 -4.19 23.45
C GLY A 316 5.42 -4.94 23.25
N SER A 317 5.86 -5.15 22.00
CA SER A 317 7.12 -5.86 21.76
C SER A 317 8.28 -5.14 22.45
N PRO A 318 9.14 -5.85 23.22
CA PRO A 318 10.31 -5.26 23.85
C PRO A 318 11.49 -5.08 22.89
N ASP A 319 11.36 -5.57 21.65
CA ASP A 319 12.44 -5.56 20.67
C ASP A 319 12.86 -4.12 20.33
N LYS A 320 14.14 -3.79 20.51
CA LYS A 320 14.72 -2.47 20.19
C LYS A 320 15.62 -2.49 18.96
N VAL A 321 15.89 -3.67 18.42
CA VAL A 321 16.88 -3.89 17.37
C VAL A 321 16.15 -4.13 16.06
N VAL A 322 16.45 -3.30 15.06
CA VAL A 322 15.99 -3.50 13.68
C VAL A 322 16.86 -4.60 13.05
N PRO A 323 16.29 -5.71 12.57
CA PRO A 323 17.07 -6.75 11.92
C PRO A 323 17.83 -6.21 10.69
N ALA A 324 19.13 -6.51 10.58
CA ALA A 324 19.92 -6.09 9.43
C ALA A 324 19.54 -6.85 8.15
N GLY A 325 19.17 -8.12 8.29
CA GLY A 325 18.86 -9.01 7.17
C GLY A 325 17.49 -8.79 6.54
N PRO A 326 17.22 -9.51 5.44
CA PRO A 326 18.18 -10.28 4.66
C PRO A 326 19.07 -9.38 3.79
N SER A 327 20.26 -9.84 3.41
CA SER A 327 21.19 -9.10 2.54
C SER A 327 21.43 -9.85 1.22
N PRO A 328 21.26 -9.20 0.05
CA PRO A 328 20.69 -7.85 -0.13
C PRO A 328 19.18 -7.83 0.21
N ASP A 329 18.60 -6.64 0.38
CA ASP A 329 17.14 -6.51 0.61
C ASP A 329 16.33 -7.10 -0.55
N ILE A 330 16.81 -6.91 -1.79
CA ILE A 330 16.29 -7.54 -3.01
C ILE A 330 17.43 -8.05 -3.88
N LEU A 331 17.29 -9.27 -4.39
CA LEU A 331 18.29 -9.86 -5.28
C LEU A 331 18.32 -9.14 -6.64
N PRO A 332 19.49 -9.05 -7.31
CA PRO A 332 19.57 -8.49 -8.66
C PRO A 332 18.67 -9.24 -9.66
N LEU A 333 18.20 -8.53 -10.68
CA LEU A 333 17.59 -9.19 -11.84
C LEU A 333 18.68 -10.00 -12.54
N LYS A 334 18.56 -11.33 -12.53
CA LYS A 334 19.47 -12.19 -13.31
C LYS A 334 19.05 -12.04 -14.78
N SER A 335 20.00 -11.79 -15.67
CA SER A 335 19.80 -12.11 -17.09
C SER A 335 19.41 -13.58 -17.16
N SER A 336 18.28 -13.88 -17.81
CA SER A 336 17.71 -15.23 -17.91
C SER A 336 18.78 -16.32 -18.07
N LEU A 337 18.68 -17.39 -17.28
CA LEU A 337 19.32 -18.67 -17.61
C LEU A 337 18.73 -19.22 -18.91
#